data_AF-A0A930HW99-F1
#
_entry.id   AF-A0A930HW99-F1
#
_cell.length_a   1.000
_cell.length_b   1.000
_cell.length_c   1.000
_cell.angle_alpha   90.00
_cell.angle_beta   90.00
_cell.angle_gamma   90.00
#
_symmetry.space_group_name_H-M   'P 1'
#
loop_
_entity.id
_entity.type
_entity.pdbx_description
1 polymer ?
#
loop_
_entity_poly.entity_id
_entity_poly.type
_entity_poly.pdbx_seq_one_letter_code
_entity_poly.pdbx_strand_id
1 'polypeptide(L)'
;MTYWDAIKVLHKHLLLSDRRSLKWKANTLAKFFYYVLAIIFCGYLGLMAMVFATMAREENTAGYQFVFFILPPLLILDYVIRTGFNQKTILLVRPYLLLPIPKYASVDYLIIREVTRLYNLSWLFFIIPFGLFSGISHQGIGFMIGYTVICYLFFLINGLFFLLTQTLTTRHSICWLLPAGVYTLLTVPPFLTEFLGNKADFYSQLGYNMATHSLPTCAILLLILVLLAFINRKIIFRYVY
;
A
#
# COMPACT_ATOMS: atom_id res chain seq x y z
N MET A 1 7.79 -22.82 23.16
CA MET A 1 8.18 -21.61 22.41
C MET A 1 7.02 -20.64 22.47
N THR A 2 7.21 -19.42 22.98
CA THR A 2 6.11 -18.45 23.05
C THR A 2 5.79 -17.87 21.67
N TYR A 3 4.59 -17.32 21.48
CA TYR A 3 4.16 -16.73 20.21
C TYR A 3 5.11 -15.63 19.71
N TRP A 4 5.52 -14.73 20.60
CA TRP A 4 6.43 -13.64 20.27
C TRP A 4 7.84 -14.14 19.95
N ASP A 5 8.30 -15.19 20.63
CA ASP A 5 9.58 -15.82 20.30
C ASP A 5 9.55 -16.44 18.90
N ALA A 6 8.41 -17.03 18.50
CA ALA A 6 8.24 -17.56 17.15
C ALA A 6 8.36 -16.51 16.06
N ILE A 7 7.72 -15.35 16.25
CA ILE A 7 7.83 -14.22 15.33
C ILE A 7 9.27 -13.71 15.23
N LYS A 8 9.95 -13.52 16.38
CA LYS A 8 11.34 -13.03 16.42
C LYS A 8 12.30 -14.00 15.74
N VAL A 9 12.14 -15.29 15.99
CA VAL A 9 12.93 -16.35 15.34
C VAL A 9 12.71 -16.29 13.82
N LEU A 10 11.46 -16.24 13.35
CA LEU A 10 11.16 -16.18 11.92
C LEU A 10 11.76 -14.93 11.25
N HIS A 11 11.66 -13.78 11.91
CA HIS A 11 12.28 -12.53 11.45
C HIS A 11 13.79 -12.66 11.28
N LYS A 12 14.47 -13.20 12.31
CA LYS A 12 15.92 -13.41 12.29
C LYS A 12 16.32 -14.38 11.18
N HIS A 13 15.57 -15.45 10.98
CA HIS A 13 15.85 -16.42 9.92
C HIS A 13 15.73 -15.83 8.51
N LEU A 14 14.72 -15.00 8.26
CA LEU A 14 14.57 -14.32 6.98
C LEU A 14 15.68 -13.30 6.73
N LEU A 15 16.03 -12.50 7.74
CA LEU A 15 17.12 -11.54 7.66
C LEU A 15 18.47 -12.22 7.41
N LEU A 16 18.71 -13.37 8.04
CA LEU A 16 19.92 -14.17 7.81
C LEU A 16 19.90 -14.90 6.46
N SER A 17 18.73 -15.34 5.98
CA SER A 17 18.59 -15.99 4.68
C SER A 17 19.08 -15.08 3.56
N ASP A 18 18.65 -13.81 3.56
CA ASP A 18 19.10 -12.84 2.57
C ASP A 18 20.63 -12.66 2.61
N ARG A 19 21.22 -12.58 3.81
CA ARG A 19 22.68 -12.46 4.00
C ARG A 19 23.47 -13.71 3.60
N ARG A 20 22.87 -14.90 3.68
CA ARG A 20 23.51 -16.19 3.35
C ARG A 20 23.52 -16.48 1.85
N SER A 21 22.69 -15.78 1.06
CA SER A 21 22.70 -15.95 -0.39
C SER A 21 24.06 -15.52 -0.97
N LEU A 22 24.67 -16.35 -1.82
CA LEU A 22 25.94 -16.02 -2.50
C LEU A 22 25.82 -14.70 -3.30
N LYS A 23 24.62 -14.41 -3.80
CA LYS A 23 24.23 -13.16 -4.47
C LYS A 23 24.42 -11.92 -3.59
N TRP A 24 24.25 -12.03 -2.27
CA TRP A 24 24.41 -10.92 -1.34
C TRP A 24 25.87 -10.48 -1.18
N LYS A 25 26.81 -11.43 -1.19
CA LYS A 25 28.24 -11.15 -1.01
C LYS A 25 28.91 -10.69 -2.31
N ALA A 26 28.43 -11.19 -3.45
CA ALA A 26 28.96 -10.84 -4.77
C ALA A 26 28.55 -9.43 -5.25
N ASN A 27 27.42 -8.89 -4.78
CA ASN A 27 26.77 -7.74 -5.42
C ASN A 27 26.69 -6.48 -4.53
N THR A 28 27.82 -6.10 -3.91
CA THR A 28 27.90 -4.85 -3.11
C THR A 28 27.60 -3.61 -3.96
N LEU A 29 28.04 -3.59 -5.22
CA LEU A 29 27.72 -2.53 -6.18
C LEU A 29 26.22 -2.43 -6.47
N ALA A 30 25.52 -3.55 -6.68
CA ALA A 30 24.08 -3.52 -6.91
C ALA A 30 23.29 -2.98 -5.71
N LYS A 31 23.74 -3.21 -4.48
CA LYS A 31 23.11 -2.61 -3.28
C LYS A 31 23.27 -1.10 -3.28
N PHE A 32 24.47 -0.60 -3.61
CA PHE A 32 24.71 0.83 -3.74
C PHE A 32 23.76 1.45 -4.79
N PHE A 33 23.69 0.88 -5.99
CA PHE A 33 22.77 1.34 -7.03
C PHE A 33 21.31 1.26 -6.59
N TYR A 34 20.91 0.20 -5.88
CA TYR A 34 19.55 0.09 -5.34
C TYR A 34 19.20 1.23 -4.38
N TYR A 35 20.08 1.56 -3.43
CA TYR A 35 19.84 2.68 -2.51
C TYR A 35 19.84 4.03 -3.22
N VAL A 36 20.76 4.24 -4.16
CA VAL A 36 20.81 5.49 -4.96
C VAL A 36 19.52 5.65 -5.77
N LEU A 37 19.08 4.61 -6.48
CA LEU A 37 17.82 4.62 -7.22
C LEU A 37 16.62 4.83 -6.31
N ALA A 38 16.61 4.25 -5.11
CA ALA A 38 15.53 4.45 -4.14
C ALA A 38 15.46 5.91 -3.65
N ILE A 39 16.60 6.57 -3.40
CA ILE A 39 16.65 7.98 -3.02
C ILE A 39 16.16 8.86 -4.18
N ILE A 40 16.63 8.60 -5.41
CA ILE A 40 16.19 9.32 -6.61
C ILE A 40 14.68 9.15 -6.80
N PHE A 41 14.15 7.93 -6.63
CA PHE A 41 12.72 7.65 -6.71
C PHE A 41 11.92 8.45 -5.67
N CYS A 42 12.37 8.50 -4.42
CA CYS A 42 11.70 9.31 -3.38
C CYS A 42 11.77 10.81 -3.70
N GLY A 43 12.89 11.30 -4.23
CA GLY A 43 13.03 12.68 -4.68
C GLY A 43 12.08 13.01 -5.84
N TYR A 44 11.95 12.09 -6.80
CA TYR A 44 11.04 12.24 -7.93
C TYR A 44 9.57 12.28 -7.48
N LEU A 45 9.18 11.44 -6.51
CA LEU A 45 7.85 11.52 -5.89
C LEU A 45 7.57 12.90 -5.28
N GLY A 46 8.54 13.48 -4.58
CA GLY A 46 8.41 14.83 -4.03
C GLY A 46 8.26 15.91 -5.11
N LEU A 47 9.01 15.83 -6.20
CA LEU A 47 8.89 16.75 -7.34
C LEU A 47 7.54 16.60 -8.05
N MET A 48 7.12 15.36 -8.30
CA MET A 48 5.80 15.08 -8.88
C MET A 48 4.68 15.64 -8.01
N ALA A 49 4.78 15.50 -6.69
CA ALA A 49 3.83 16.07 -5.75
C ALA A 49 3.73 17.60 -5.86
N MET A 50 4.84 18.30 -6.09
CA MET A 50 4.82 19.75 -6.34
C MET A 50 4.09 20.10 -7.63
N VAL A 51 4.36 19.40 -8.73
CA VAL A 51 3.70 19.63 -10.03
C VAL A 51 2.19 19.39 -9.92
N PHE A 52 1.78 18.30 -9.28
CA PHE A 52 0.35 18.05 -9.05
C PHE A 52 -0.29 19.11 -8.14
N ALA A 53 0.44 19.63 -7.15
CA ALA A 53 -0.05 20.70 -6.29
C ALA A 53 -0.21 22.03 -7.05
N THR A 54 0.64 22.34 -8.04
CA THR A 54 0.44 23.52 -8.89
C THR A 54 -0.77 23.36 -9.80
N MET A 55 -0.97 22.17 -10.39
CA MET A 55 -2.15 21.88 -11.20
C MET A 55 -3.46 22.05 -10.40
N ALA A 56 -3.50 21.54 -9.16
CA ALA A 56 -4.66 21.72 -8.28
C ALA A 56 -4.97 23.21 -8.01
N ARG A 57 -3.93 24.03 -7.85
CA ARG A 57 -4.08 25.48 -7.64
C ARG A 57 -4.59 26.19 -8.89
N GLU A 58 -4.09 25.83 -10.07
CA GLU A 58 -4.52 26.43 -11.35
C GLU A 58 -6.00 26.17 -11.64
N GLU A 59 -6.48 24.97 -11.32
CA GLU A 59 -7.90 24.60 -11.49
C GLU A 59 -8.82 25.15 -10.38
N ASN A 60 -8.28 25.90 -9.41
CA ASN A 60 -8.99 26.33 -8.19
C ASN A 60 -9.69 25.18 -7.45
N THR A 61 -9.21 23.95 -7.60
CA THR A 61 -9.73 22.79 -6.86
C THR A 61 -9.09 22.74 -5.49
N ALA A 62 -9.87 22.40 -4.47
CA ALA A 62 -9.29 22.28 -3.14
C ALA A 62 -8.33 21.08 -3.14
N GLY A 63 -7.09 21.27 -2.68
CA GLY A 63 -6.04 20.26 -2.86
C GLY A 63 -6.39 18.85 -2.37
N TYR A 64 -7.23 18.72 -1.33
CA TYR A 64 -7.71 17.41 -0.88
C TYR A 64 -8.59 16.73 -1.93
N GLN A 65 -9.48 17.46 -2.60
CA GLN A 65 -10.35 16.92 -3.66
C GLN A 65 -9.51 16.34 -4.79
N PHE A 66 -8.48 17.06 -5.19
CA PHE A 66 -7.58 16.67 -6.27
C PHE A 66 -6.77 15.40 -5.93
N VAL A 67 -6.34 15.23 -4.68
CA VAL A 67 -5.64 14.01 -4.26
C VAL A 67 -6.56 12.80 -4.36
N PHE A 68 -7.79 12.93 -3.87
CA PHE A 68 -8.72 11.80 -3.90
C PHE A 68 -9.13 11.44 -5.33
N PHE A 69 -9.10 12.40 -6.26
CA PHE A 69 -9.21 12.13 -7.70
C PHE A 69 -8.01 11.31 -8.24
N ILE A 70 -6.78 11.63 -7.82
CA ILE A 70 -5.56 10.93 -8.26
C ILE A 70 -5.29 9.64 -7.47
N LEU A 71 -5.96 9.44 -6.33
CA LEU A 71 -5.71 8.30 -5.44
C LEU A 71 -5.96 6.94 -6.12
N PRO A 72 -7.08 6.70 -6.87
CA PRO A 72 -7.29 5.44 -7.57
C PRO A 72 -6.16 5.06 -8.55
N PRO A 73 -5.72 5.92 -9.50
CA PRO A 73 -4.61 5.57 -10.38
C PRO A 73 -3.29 5.36 -9.61
N LEU A 74 -3.05 6.09 -8.51
CA LEU A 74 -1.90 5.84 -7.64
C LEU A 74 -1.94 4.45 -6.98
N LEU A 75 -3.11 3.98 -6.53
CA LEU A 75 -3.25 2.65 -5.94
C LEU A 75 -3.04 1.53 -6.96
N ILE A 76 -3.46 1.75 -8.22
CA ILE A 76 -3.18 0.82 -9.33
C ILE A 76 -1.67 0.77 -9.58
N LEU A 77 -1.02 1.93 -9.67
CA LEU A 77 0.43 2.01 -9.87
C LEU A 77 1.20 1.33 -8.73
N ASP A 78 0.82 1.58 -7.47
CA ASP A 78 1.38 0.90 -6.29
C ASP A 78 1.26 -0.62 -6.42
N TYR A 79 0.09 -1.13 -6.81
CA TYR A 79 -0.12 -2.56 -7.00
C TYR A 79 0.76 -3.16 -8.10
N VAL A 80 0.90 -2.47 -9.23
CA VAL A 80 1.77 -2.90 -10.34
C VAL A 80 3.23 -2.94 -9.90
N ILE A 81 3.70 -1.90 -9.20
CA ILE A 81 5.07 -1.85 -8.64
C ILE A 81 5.26 -3.01 -7.64
N ARG A 82 4.31 -3.25 -6.73
CA ARG A 82 4.39 -4.40 -5.80
C ARG A 82 4.44 -5.72 -6.53
N THR A 83 3.66 -5.89 -7.58
CA THR A 83 3.65 -7.11 -8.40
C THR A 83 4.99 -7.35 -9.08
N GLY A 84 5.63 -6.30 -9.61
CA GLY A 84 6.95 -6.40 -10.24
C GLY A 84 8.07 -6.72 -9.23
N PHE A 85 8.13 -5.99 -8.11
CA PHE A 85 9.23 -6.09 -7.15
C PHE A 85 9.07 -7.19 -6.08
N ASN A 86 7.85 -7.51 -5.65
CA ASN A 86 7.56 -8.37 -4.49
C ASN A 86 6.96 -9.74 -4.87
N GLN A 87 7.26 -10.23 -6.07
CA GLN A 87 6.67 -11.43 -6.68
C GLN A 87 6.78 -12.73 -5.84
N LYS A 88 7.57 -12.78 -4.75
CA LYS A 88 7.92 -14.02 -4.03
C LYS A 88 7.70 -14.02 -2.51
N THR A 89 6.91 -13.11 -1.93
CA THR A 89 6.73 -13.01 -0.46
C THR A 89 6.30 -14.33 0.19
N ILE A 90 5.39 -15.09 -0.45
CA ILE A 90 4.87 -16.36 0.08
C ILE A 90 5.88 -17.51 -0.10
N LEU A 91 6.64 -17.50 -1.20
CA LEU A 91 7.69 -18.49 -1.47
C LEU A 91 8.82 -18.40 -0.43
N LEU A 92 9.04 -17.22 0.15
CA LEU A 92 9.99 -17.05 1.25
C LEU A 92 9.58 -17.85 2.49
N VAL A 93 8.28 -18.02 2.77
CA VAL A 93 7.84 -18.65 4.03
C VAL A 93 7.66 -20.17 3.90
N ARG A 94 7.48 -20.70 2.68
CA ARG A 94 7.31 -22.15 2.41
C ARG A 94 8.40 -23.06 3.02
N PRO A 95 9.70 -22.74 2.95
CA PRO A 95 10.74 -23.59 3.55
C PRO A 95 10.65 -23.66 5.09
N TYR A 96 10.14 -22.60 5.72
CA TYR A 96 10.04 -22.49 7.17
C TYR A 96 8.83 -23.26 7.74
N LEU A 97 7.95 -23.78 6.88
CA LEU A 97 6.85 -24.66 7.28
C LEU A 97 7.32 -26.04 7.76
N LEU A 98 8.53 -26.44 7.34
CA LEU A 98 9.16 -27.70 7.75
C LEU A 98 9.78 -27.61 9.15
N LEU A 99 9.97 -26.40 9.67
CA LEU A 99 10.49 -26.19 11.01
C LEU A 99 9.36 -26.38 12.05
N PRO A 100 9.68 -26.78 13.29
CA PRO A 100 8.71 -26.90 14.38
C PRO A 100 8.27 -25.53 14.92
N ILE A 101 7.82 -24.65 14.02
CA ILE A 101 7.32 -23.30 14.30
C ILE A 101 5.80 -23.34 14.17
N PRO A 102 5.04 -22.74 15.10
CA PRO A 102 3.59 -22.67 14.99
C PRO A 102 3.14 -22.00 13.69
N LYS A 103 2.31 -22.73 12.92
CA LYS A 103 1.78 -22.30 11.62
C LYS A 103 1.11 -20.91 11.67
N TYR A 104 0.33 -20.66 12.73
CA TYR A 104 -0.35 -19.38 12.94
C TYR A 104 0.63 -18.21 13.07
N ALA A 105 1.78 -18.40 13.73
CA ALA A 105 2.78 -17.34 13.88
C ALA A 105 3.47 -16.99 12.54
N SER A 106 3.64 -17.96 11.64
CA SER A 106 4.19 -17.71 10.30
C SER A 106 3.25 -16.87 9.43
N VAL A 107 1.94 -17.13 9.51
CA VAL A 107 0.92 -16.34 8.81
C VAL A 107 0.85 -14.93 9.37
N ASP A 108 0.79 -14.79 10.70
CA ASP A 108 0.71 -13.48 11.35
C ASP A 108 1.96 -12.65 11.07
N TYR A 109 3.14 -13.29 11.01
CA TYR A 109 4.38 -12.62 10.60
C TYR A 109 4.32 -12.07 9.17
N LEU A 110 3.72 -12.78 8.21
CA LEU A 110 3.59 -12.29 6.83
C LEU A 110 2.73 -11.01 6.78
N ILE A 111 1.61 -11.01 7.49
CA ILE A 111 0.71 -9.85 7.57
C ILE A 111 1.43 -8.66 8.21
N ILE A 112 2.08 -8.88 9.36
CA ILE A 112 2.84 -7.84 10.07
C ILE A 112 3.94 -7.29 9.14
N ARG A 113 4.71 -8.16 8.48
CA ARG A 113 5.79 -7.77 7.57
C ARG A 113 5.28 -6.92 6.41
N GLU A 114 4.12 -7.24 5.82
CA GLU A 114 3.56 -6.43 4.74
C GLU A 114 3.14 -5.05 5.22
N VAL A 115 2.54 -4.93 6.41
CA VAL A 115 2.12 -3.64 6.98
C VAL A 115 3.33 -2.79 7.38
N THR A 116 4.36 -3.39 7.99
CA THR A 116 5.56 -2.69 8.46
C THR A 116 6.64 -2.54 7.38
N ARG A 117 6.34 -2.83 6.11
CA ARG A 117 7.32 -2.73 5.03
C ARG A 117 7.66 -1.26 4.76
N LEU A 118 8.95 -0.93 4.70
CA LEU A 118 9.44 0.42 4.37
C LEU A 118 8.87 0.96 3.05
N TYR A 119 8.60 0.08 2.09
CA TYR A 119 7.95 0.44 0.83
C TYR A 119 6.61 1.17 1.02
N ASN A 120 5.84 0.86 2.06
CA ASN A 120 4.58 1.56 2.33
C ASN A 120 4.78 3.04 2.71
N LEU A 121 5.97 3.39 3.22
CA LEU A 121 6.34 4.77 3.52
C LEU A 121 6.76 5.55 2.27
N SER A 122 7.02 4.88 1.14
CA SER A 122 7.49 5.56 -0.08
C SER A 122 6.47 6.59 -0.58
N TRP A 123 5.17 6.26 -0.52
CA TRP A 123 4.11 7.18 -0.93
C TRP A 123 3.91 8.38 0.00
N LEU A 124 4.42 8.34 1.24
CA LEU A 124 4.41 9.53 2.12
C LEU A 124 5.28 10.65 1.55
N PHE A 125 6.34 10.32 0.81
CA PHE A 125 7.16 11.31 0.10
C PHE A 125 6.41 12.01 -1.03
N PHE A 126 5.29 11.46 -1.49
CA PHE A 126 4.38 12.14 -2.42
C PHE A 126 3.30 12.91 -1.66
N ILE A 127 2.62 12.27 -0.70
CA ILE A 127 1.47 12.82 0.02
C ILE A 127 1.83 14.08 0.82
N ILE A 128 2.96 14.05 1.55
CA ILE A 128 3.33 15.13 2.47
C ILE A 128 3.70 16.40 1.71
N PRO A 129 4.61 16.38 0.70
CA PRO A 129 4.88 17.58 -0.10
C PRO A 129 3.64 18.07 -0.81
N PHE A 130 2.81 17.16 -1.37
CA PHE A 130 1.57 17.57 -2.02
C PHE A 130 0.69 18.38 -1.05
N GLY A 131 0.44 17.88 0.17
CA GLY A 131 -0.44 18.56 1.11
C GLY A 131 0.10 19.92 1.61
N LEU A 132 1.42 20.06 1.69
CA LEU A 132 2.07 21.34 2.00
C LEU A 132 1.89 22.35 0.86
N PHE A 133 2.16 21.93 -0.38
CA PHE A 133 2.10 22.81 -1.53
C PHE A 133 0.67 23.05 -2.03
N SER A 134 -0.28 22.13 -1.88
CA SER A 134 -1.65 22.34 -2.36
C SER A 134 -2.51 23.23 -1.44
N GLY A 135 -1.94 23.73 -0.34
CA GLY A 135 -2.63 24.62 0.60
C GLY A 135 -3.60 23.92 1.57
N ILE A 136 -3.57 22.58 1.68
CA ILE A 136 -4.33 21.85 2.71
C ILE A 136 -3.84 22.28 4.11
N SER A 137 -2.55 22.57 4.23
CA SER A 137 -1.93 23.10 5.45
C SER A 137 -2.61 24.38 5.99
N HIS A 138 -3.21 25.21 5.12
CA HIS A 138 -3.91 26.43 5.51
C HIS A 138 -5.23 26.16 6.25
N GLN A 139 -5.83 24.97 6.10
CA GLN A 139 -7.04 24.57 6.82
C GLN A 139 -6.75 24.12 8.26
N GLY A 140 -5.47 23.90 8.58
CA GLY A 140 -5.01 23.55 9.92
C GLY A 140 -4.17 22.28 9.97
N ILE A 141 -3.30 22.19 10.98
CA ILE A 141 -2.39 21.06 11.19
C ILE A 141 -3.16 19.75 11.37
N GLY A 142 -4.29 19.78 12.08
CA GLY A 142 -5.13 18.59 12.29
C GLY A 142 -5.69 18.01 10.99
N PHE A 143 -6.10 18.87 10.04
CA PHE A 143 -6.55 18.45 8.72
C PHE A 143 -5.42 17.80 7.92
N MET A 144 -4.23 18.39 7.96
CA MET A 144 -3.06 17.83 7.28
C MET A 144 -2.67 16.46 7.83
N ILE A 145 -2.69 16.26 9.15
CA ILE A 145 -2.43 14.96 9.77
C ILE A 145 -3.51 13.96 9.39
N GLY A 146 -4.79 14.32 9.51
CA GLY A 146 -5.92 13.44 9.17
C GLY A 146 -5.87 12.97 7.73
N TYR A 147 -5.68 13.90 6.79
CA TYR A 147 -5.48 13.61 5.37
C TYR A 147 -4.31 12.64 5.14
N THR A 148 -3.15 12.91 5.74
CA THR A 148 -1.95 12.07 5.58
C THR A 148 -2.20 10.65 6.09
N VAL A 149 -2.86 10.51 7.24
CA VAL A 149 -3.20 9.21 7.84
C VAL A 149 -4.19 8.45 6.96
N ILE A 150 -5.23 9.12 6.45
CA ILE A 150 -6.23 8.50 5.57
C ILE A 150 -5.56 7.96 4.31
N CYS A 151 -4.77 8.79 3.60
CA CYS A 151 -4.04 8.35 2.41
C CYS A 151 -3.08 7.19 2.73
N TYR A 152 -2.37 7.25 3.85
CA TYR A 152 -1.48 6.16 4.26
C TYR A 152 -2.24 4.84 4.51
N LEU A 153 -3.41 4.90 5.15
CA LEU A 153 -4.26 3.73 5.37
C LEU A 153 -4.69 3.09 4.05
N PHE A 154 -5.02 3.87 3.02
CA PHE A 154 -5.32 3.33 1.69
C PHE A 154 -4.15 2.51 1.12
N PHE A 155 -2.92 3.00 1.22
CA PHE A 155 -1.74 2.26 0.77
C PHE A 155 -1.48 0.99 1.60
N LEU A 156 -1.77 1.01 2.90
CA LEU A 156 -1.70 -0.20 3.74
C LEU A 156 -2.76 -1.24 3.35
N ILE A 157 -4.00 -0.81 3.12
CA ILE A 157 -5.07 -1.68 2.64
C ILE A 157 -4.68 -2.29 1.28
N ASN A 158 -4.13 -1.47 0.37
CA ASN A 158 -3.65 -1.94 -0.92
C ASN A 158 -2.52 -2.97 -0.78
N GLY A 159 -1.62 -2.79 0.20
CA GLY A 159 -0.58 -3.75 0.53
C GLY A 159 -1.12 -5.10 1.03
N LEU A 160 -2.15 -5.09 1.88
CA LEU A 160 -2.82 -6.32 2.33
C LEU A 160 -3.65 -6.96 1.22
N PHE A 161 -4.25 -6.15 0.35
CA PHE A 161 -4.95 -6.64 -0.84
C PHE A 161 -3.98 -7.33 -1.80
N PHE A 162 -2.80 -6.74 -2.02
CA PHE A 162 -1.72 -7.38 -2.77
C PHE A 162 -1.30 -8.73 -2.18
N LEU A 163 -1.14 -8.83 -0.86
CA LEU A 163 -0.84 -10.11 -0.22
C LEU A 163 -1.93 -11.15 -0.52
N LEU A 164 -3.20 -10.74 -0.42
CA LEU A 164 -4.36 -11.59 -0.71
C LEU A 164 -4.32 -12.09 -2.16
N THR A 165 -4.21 -11.18 -3.13
CA THR A 165 -4.20 -11.56 -4.54
C THR A 165 -2.99 -12.40 -4.90
N GLN A 166 -1.81 -12.12 -4.33
CA GLN A 166 -0.62 -12.95 -4.52
C GLN A 166 -0.84 -14.40 -4.03
N THR A 167 -1.52 -14.58 -2.88
CA THR A 167 -1.82 -15.93 -2.36
C THR A 167 -2.74 -16.72 -3.29
N LEU A 168 -3.77 -16.05 -3.82
CA LEU A 168 -4.75 -16.68 -4.70
C LEU A 168 -4.17 -16.97 -6.10
N THR A 169 -3.45 -16.00 -6.66
CA THR A 169 -2.84 -16.07 -7.99
C THR A 169 -1.77 -17.16 -8.09
N THR A 170 -1.02 -17.42 -7.01
CA THR A 170 -0.02 -18.49 -6.98
C THR A 170 -0.65 -19.87 -7.18
N ARG A 171 -1.96 -20.04 -6.92
CA ARG A 171 -2.65 -21.32 -7.04
C ARG A 171 -3.54 -21.41 -8.28
N HIS A 172 -4.35 -20.39 -8.54
CA HIS A 172 -5.26 -20.36 -9.69
C HIS A 172 -5.07 -19.10 -10.52
N SER A 173 -4.70 -19.27 -11.79
CA SER A 173 -4.53 -18.16 -12.73
C SER A 173 -5.81 -17.34 -12.94
N ILE A 174 -6.99 -17.94 -12.70
CA ILE A 174 -8.30 -17.26 -12.76
C ILE A 174 -8.43 -16.18 -11.68
N CYS A 175 -7.70 -16.29 -10.57
CA CYS A 175 -7.74 -15.29 -9.50
C CYS A 175 -7.12 -13.93 -9.87
N TRP A 176 -6.49 -13.81 -11.04
CA TRP A 176 -6.11 -12.51 -11.63
C TRP A 176 -7.32 -11.61 -11.94
N LEU A 177 -8.52 -12.20 -12.13
CA LEU A 177 -9.75 -11.44 -12.30
C LEU A 177 -10.12 -10.61 -11.06
N LEU A 178 -9.67 -11.00 -9.87
CA LEU A 178 -10.01 -10.30 -8.63
C LEU A 178 -9.35 -8.91 -8.55
N PRO A 179 -8.01 -8.75 -8.66
CA PRO A 179 -7.41 -7.43 -8.74
C PRO A 179 -7.86 -6.66 -9.98
N ALA A 180 -7.99 -7.32 -11.14
CA ALA A 180 -8.47 -6.65 -12.35
C ALA A 180 -9.88 -6.05 -12.13
N GLY A 181 -10.83 -6.84 -11.62
CA GLY A 181 -12.18 -6.39 -11.35
C GLY A 181 -12.27 -5.29 -10.30
N VAL A 182 -11.49 -5.37 -9.22
CA VAL A 182 -11.47 -4.33 -8.18
C VAL A 182 -10.92 -3.01 -8.72
N TYR A 183 -9.83 -3.04 -9.47
CA TYR A 183 -9.25 -1.81 -10.04
C TYR A 183 -10.08 -1.25 -11.19
N THR A 184 -10.71 -2.08 -12.02
CA THR A 184 -11.70 -1.62 -13.00
C THR A 184 -12.89 -0.98 -12.30
N LEU A 185 -13.39 -1.56 -11.22
CA LEU A 185 -14.50 -0.97 -10.45
C LEU A 185 -14.11 0.34 -9.77
N LEU A 186 -12.83 0.54 -9.41
CA LEU A 186 -12.32 1.82 -8.93
C LEU A 186 -12.24 2.87 -10.05
N THR A 187 -12.02 2.51 -11.31
CA THR A 187 -11.95 3.52 -12.39
C THR A 187 -13.30 3.85 -13.01
N VAL A 188 -14.32 2.99 -12.83
CA VAL A 188 -15.66 3.15 -13.41
C VAL A 188 -16.46 4.37 -12.91
N PRO A 189 -16.48 4.74 -11.61
CA PRO A 189 -17.29 5.85 -11.10
C PRO A 189 -17.08 7.19 -11.82
N PRO A 190 -15.85 7.66 -12.12
CA PRO A 190 -15.65 8.90 -12.87
C PRO A 190 -16.26 8.86 -14.28
N PHE A 191 -16.13 7.74 -15.00
CA PHE A 191 -16.76 7.58 -16.32
C PHE A 191 -18.30 7.60 -16.24
N LEU A 192 -18.87 7.03 -15.17
CA LEU A 192 -20.32 7.06 -14.96
C LEU A 192 -20.83 8.46 -14.61
N THR A 193 -20.11 9.23 -13.79
CA THR A 193 -20.52 10.60 -13.46
C THR A 193 -20.50 11.52 -14.67
N GLU A 194 -19.50 11.35 -15.54
CA GLU A 194 -19.42 12.06 -16.82
C GLU A 194 -20.60 11.70 -17.74
N PHE A 195 -20.94 10.40 -17.84
CA PHE A 195 -22.09 9.92 -18.62
C PHE A 195 -23.44 10.43 -18.08
N LEU A 196 -23.59 10.56 -16.77
CA LEU A 196 -24.82 11.04 -16.10
C LEU A 196 -24.97 12.57 -16.13
N GLY A 197 -24.02 13.30 -16.73
CA GLY A 197 -24.07 14.76 -16.86
C GLY A 197 -23.83 15.53 -15.56
N ASN A 198 -23.41 14.84 -14.49
CA ASN A 198 -23.07 15.48 -13.22
C ASN A 198 -21.58 15.82 -13.23
N LYS A 199 -21.26 17.11 -13.36
CA LYS A 199 -19.86 17.61 -13.39
C LYS A 199 -19.14 17.53 -12.05
N ALA A 200 -19.80 17.04 -11.01
CA ALA A 200 -19.14 16.78 -9.74
C ALA A 200 -18.39 15.46 -9.82
N ASP A 201 -17.06 15.52 -9.86
CA ASP A 201 -16.22 14.34 -9.78
C ASP A 201 -16.53 13.57 -8.49
N PHE A 202 -17.04 12.34 -8.63
CA PHE A 202 -17.38 11.46 -7.50
C PHE A 202 -16.26 11.39 -6.46
N TYR A 203 -15.02 11.33 -6.93
CA TYR A 203 -13.82 11.30 -6.10
C TYR A 203 -13.52 12.62 -5.38
N SER A 204 -13.84 13.75 -5.97
CA SER A 204 -13.74 15.07 -5.32
C SER A 204 -14.72 15.17 -4.14
N GLN A 205 -15.96 14.72 -4.33
CA GLN A 205 -16.97 14.69 -3.27
C GLN A 205 -16.62 13.69 -2.16
N LEU A 206 -16.13 12.50 -2.52
CA LEU A 206 -15.60 11.55 -1.55
C LEU A 206 -14.44 12.15 -0.74
N GLY A 207 -13.52 12.82 -1.42
CA GLY A 207 -12.38 13.47 -0.78
C GLY A 207 -12.79 14.58 0.19
N TYR A 208 -13.80 15.38 -0.16
CA TYR A 208 -14.39 16.35 0.75
C TYR A 208 -14.94 15.68 2.01
N ASN A 209 -15.83 14.69 1.85
CA ASN A 209 -16.45 14.01 2.99
C ASN A 209 -15.42 13.32 3.90
N MET A 210 -14.39 12.70 3.31
CA MET A 210 -13.32 12.03 4.04
C MET A 210 -12.40 13.02 4.77
N ALA A 211 -12.11 14.18 4.17
CA ALA A 211 -11.29 15.22 4.78
C ALA A 211 -12.03 15.94 5.92
N THR A 212 -13.31 16.27 5.72
CA THR A 212 -14.16 16.94 6.73
C THR A 212 -14.43 16.03 7.94
N HIS A 213 -14.66 14.74 7.71
CA HIS A 213 -14.89 13.75 8.76
C HIS A 213 -13.70 12.81 8.94
N SER A 214 -12.54 13.38 9.26
CA SER A 214 -11.28 12.64 9.32
C SER A 214 -11.28 11.49 10.34
N LEU A 215 -11.85 11.70 11.54
CA LEU A 215 -11.87 10.70 12.62
C LEU A 215 -12.69 9.44 12.28
N PRO A 216 -13.98 9.52 11.89
CA PRO A 216 -14.75 8.33 11.55
C PRO A 216 -14.23 7.64 10.28
N THR A 217 -13.71 8.41 9.31
CA THR A 217 -13.10 7.85 8.10
C THR A 217 -11.88 6.99 8.45
N CYS A 218 -11.00 7.47 9.33
CA CYS A 218 -9.88 6.68 9.84
C CYS A 218 -10.35 5.40 10.53
N ALA A 219 -11.39 5.46 11.35
CA ALA A 219 -11.93 4.28 12.03
C ALA A 219 -12.47 3.23 11.06
N ILE A 220 -13.21 3.66 10.02
CA ILE A 220 -13.73 2.77 8.97
C ILE A 220 -12.56 2.12 8.19
N LEU A 221 -11.56 2.90 7.80
CA LEU A 221 -10.40 2.37 7.07
C LEU A 221 -9.57 1.40 7.93
N LEU A 222 -9.40 1.68 9.22
CA LEU A 222 -8.78 0.74 10.16
C LEU A 222 -9.58 -0.55 10.31
N LEU A 223 -10.92 -0.46 10.37
CA LEU A 223 -11.79 -1.63 10.40
C LEU A 223 -11.62 -2.46 9.13
N ILE A 224 -11.61 -1.84 7.95
CA ILE A 224 -11.36 -2.52 6.68
C ILE A 224 -9.99 -3.20 6.69
N LEU A 225 -8.95 -2.51 7.16
CA LEU A 225 -7.60 -3.07 7.27
C LEU A 225 -7.54 -4.31 8.17
N VAL A 226 -8.22 -4.28 9.32
CA VAL A 226 -8.30 -5.42 10.25
C VAL A 226 -9.10 -6.57 9.64
N LEU A 227 -10.23 -6.29 8.99
CA LEU A 227 -11.01 -7.31 8.28
C LEU A 227 -10.18 -7.98 7.18
N LEU A 228 -9.45 -7.19 6.39
CA LEU A 228 -8.61 -7.72 5.31
C LEU A 228 -7.43 -8.54 5.87
N ALA A 229 -6.85 -8.13 6.99
CA ALA A 229 -5.86 -8.92 7.71
C ALA A 229 -6.43 -10.26 8.19
N PHE A 230 -7.66 -10.28 8.71
CA PHE A 230 -8.32 -11.50 9.15
C PHE A 230 -8.68 -12.44 7.99
N ILE A 231 -9.16 -11.89 6.87
CA ILE A 231 -9.42 -12.65 5.64
C ILE A 231 -8.12 -13.25 5.13
N ASN A 232 -7.05 -12.46 5.05
CA ASN A 232 -5.71 -12.94 4.69
C ASN A 232 -5.24 -14.07 5.59
N ARG A 233 -5.41 -13.93 6.90
CA ARG A 233 -5.05 -14.97 7.86
C ARG A 233 -5.75 -16.30 7.55
N LYS A 234 -7.07 -16.25 7.30
CA LYS A 234 -7.87 -17.45 6.95
C LYS A 234 -7.45 -18.05 5.61
N ILE A 235 -7.26 -17.22 4.59
CA ILE A 235 -6.89 -17.66 3.23
C ILE A 235 -5.50 -18.28 3.24
N ILE A 236 -4.50 -17.61 3.80
CA ILE A 236 -3.12 -18.12 3.89
C ILE A 236 -3.12 -19.44 4.68
N PHE A 237 -3.84 -19.51 5.80
CA PHE A 237 -3.91 -20.75 6.57
C PHE A 237 -4.51 -21.91 5.77
N ARG A 238 -5.56 -21.67 4.97
CA ARG A 238 -6.23 -22.70 4.17
C ARG A 238 -5.41 -23.18 2.97
N TYR A 239 -4.62 -22.29 2.35
CA TYR A 239 -3.94 -22.61 1.07
C TYR A 239 -2.45 -22.93 1.22
N VAL A 240 -1.83 -22.59 2.35
CA VAL A 240 -0.42 -22.87 2.62
C VAL A 240 -0.21 -24.13 3.49
N TYR A 241 -1.25 -24.57 4.22
CA TYR A 241 -1.21 -25.68 5.17
C TYR A 241 -2.33 -26.68 4.97
#